data_AF-A0A2N1U632-F1
#
_entry.id   AF-A0A2N1U632-F1
#
_cell.length_a   1.000
_cell.length_b   1.000
_cell.length_c   1.000
_cell.angle_alpha   90.00
_cell.angle_beta   90.00
_cell.angle_gamma   90.00
#
_symmetry.space_group_name_H-M   'P 1'
#
loop_
_entity.id
_entity.type
_entity.pdbx_description
1 polymer ?
#
loop_
_entity_poly.entity_id
_entity_poly.type
_entity_poly.pdbx_seq_one_letter_code
_entity_poly.pdbx_strand_id
1 'polypeptide(L)'
;MWPRWIRALATLWVAWDSKQRKTLDWFWILVVLLLGPLMLPLYLTVRPLLKGEKRVGSFIWNLFISLESFATWVVGLAATAVFVENITTPHDPNLPEVRRAEIKAGSLAGVFIFIFLVGLEKIGFEYFRQHVEKSLTES
;
A
#
# COMPACT_ATOMS: atom_id res chain seq x y z
N MET A 1 17.15 3.99 1.29
CA MET A 1 17.33 2.52 1.26
C MET A 1 16.20 1.90 2.08
N TRP A 2 15.42 0.96 1.52
CA TRP A 2 14.32 0.32 2.25
C TRP A 2 14.84 -0.47 3.46
N PRO A 3 14.15 -0.42 4.63
CA PRO A 3 14.47 -1.26 5.78
C PRO A 3 14.56 -2.74 5.38
N ARG A 4 15.58 -3.44 5.90
CA ARG A 4 15.85 -4.85 5.54
C ARG A 4 14.66 -5.76 5.83
N TRP A 5 13.92 -5.48 6.91
CA TRP A 5 12.75 -6.25 7.31
C TRP A 5 11.55 -6.07 6.35
N ILE A 6 11.27 -4.84 5.88
CA ILE A 6 10.21 -4.59 4.88
C ILE A 6 10.53 -5.36 3.60
N ARG A 7 11.81 -5.34 3.20
CA ARG A 7 12.27 -6.05 2.02
C ARG A 7 12.09 -7.56 2.15
N ALA A 8 12.47 -8.13 3.30
CA ALA A 8 12.27 -9.54 3.58
C ALA A 8 10.79 -9.93 3.55
N LEU A 9 9.91 -9.15 4.18
CA LEU A 9 8.46 -9.38 4.17
C LEU A 9 7.88 -9.30 2.76
N ALA A 10 8.22 -8.26 1.99
CA ALA A 10 7.78 -8.12 0.61
C ALA A 10 8.24 -9.30 -0.26
N THR A 11 9.49 -9.74 -0.09
CA THR A 11 10.06 -10.88 -0.83
C THR A 11 9.34 -12.19 -0.47
N LEU A 12 9.11 -12.43 0.82
CA LEU A 12 8.36 -13.61 1.29
C LEU A 12 6.93 -13.61 0.77
N TRP A 13 6.28 -12.44 0.77
CA TRP A 13 4.94 -12.29 0.23
C TRP A 13 4.90 -12.58 -1.28
N VAL A 14 5.84 -12.05 -2.06
CA VAL A 14 5.94 -12.35 -3.50
C VAL A 14 6.16 -13.84 -3.74
N ALA A 15 7.08 -14.48 -2.99
CA ALA A 15 7.33 -15.91 -3.11
C ALA A 15 6.07 -16.75 -2.79
N TRP A 16 5.31 -16.33 -1.77
CA TRP A 16 4.04 -16.96 -1.42
C TRP A 16 2.99 -16.77 -2.52
N ASP A 17 2.75 -15.54 -2.99
CA ASP A 17 1.74 -15.22 -4.02
C ASP A 17 2.07 -15.94 -5.34
N SER A 18 3.34 -15.95 -5.73
CA SER A 18 3.86 -16.68 -6.87
C SER A 18 3.64 -18.20 -6.77
N LYS A 19 3.87 -18.78 -5.58
CA LYS A 19 3.57 -20.20 -5.31
C LYS A 19 2.08 -20.51 -5.43
N GLN A 20 1.20 -19.65 -4.93
CA GLN A 20 -0.26 -19.81 -5.06
C GLN A 20 -0.70 -19.79 -6.53
N ARG A 21 -0.03 -18.98 -7.35
CA ARG A 21 -0.28 -18.86 -8.80
C ARG A 21 0.39 -19.96 -9.62
N LYS A 22 0.93 -21.01 -8.97
CA LYS A 22 1.62 -22.17 -9.58
C LYS A 22 2.76 -21.78 -10.53
N THR A 23 3.30 -20.59 -10.38
CA THR A 23 4.32 -20.01 -11.23
C THR A 23 5.37 -19.44 -10.31
N LEU A 24 6.30 -20.29 -9.86
CA LEU A 24 7.37 -19.87 -8.97
C LEU A 24 8.36 -18.99 -9.76
N ASP A 25 8.13 -17.68 -9.71
CA ASP A 25 8.80 -16.69 -10.53
C ASP A 25 10.01 -16.14 -9.77
N TRP A 26 11.11 -16.88 -9.86
CA TRP A 26 12.39 -16.52 -9.25
C TRP A 26 12.88 -15.14 -9.68
N PHE A 27 12.53 -14.69 -10.89
CA PHE A 27 12.90 -13.37 -11.37
C PHE A 27 12.28 -12.29 -10.49
N TRP A 28 10.97 -12.34 -10.22
CA TRP A 28 10.31 -11.34 -9.37
C TRP A 28 10.73 -11.39 -7.91
N ILE A 29 11.00 -12.59 -7.38
CA ILE A 29 11.54 -12.75 -6.02
C ILE A 29 12.88 -12.03 -5.91
N LEU A 30 13.80 -12.24 -6.86
CA LEU A 30 15.11 -11.59 -6.88
C LEU A 30 15.01 -10.08 -7.11
N VAL A 31 14.15 -9.65 -8.04
CA VAL A 31 13.92 -8.23 -8.33
C VAL A 31 13.44 -7.48 -7.08
N VAL A 32 12.48 -8.03 -6.34
CA VAL A 32 11.95 -7.41 -5.11
C VAL A 32 12.98 -7.48 -3.98
N LEU A 33 13.77 -8.55 -3.90
CA LEU A 33 14.86 -8.67 -2.92
C LEU A 33 15.99 -7.65 -3.15
N LEU A 34 16.28 -7.31 -4.40
CA LEU A 34 17.37 -6.39 -4.74
C LEU A 34 16.90 -4.93 -4.80
N LEU A 35 15.85 -4.65 -5.55
CA LEU A 35 15.32 -3.30 -5.81
C LEU A 35 14.29 -2.85 -4.76
N GLY A 36 13.71 -3.79 -4.02
CA GLY A 36 12.80 -3.52 -2.92
C GLY A 36 11.31 -3.50 -3.31
N PRO A 37 10.44 -3.09 -2.36
CA PRO A 37 8.98 -3.12 -2.51
C PRO A 37 8.44 -2.23 -3.63
N LEU A 38 9.26 -1.30 -4.14
CA LEU A 38 8.88 -0.38 -5.21
C LEU A 38 8.58 -1.11 -6.53
N MET A 39 9.05 -2.37 -6.66
CA MET A 39 8.74 -3.23 -7.80
C MET A 39 7.42 -4.00 -7.65
N LEU A 40 6.75 -3.94 -6.49
CA LEU A 40 5.48 -4.63 -6.26
C LEU A 40 4.36 -4.21 -7.22
N PRO A 41 4.17 -2.91 -7.55
CA PRO A 41 3.17 -2.52 -8.55
C PRO A 41 3.41 -3.19 -9.90
N LEU A 42 4.66 -3.24 -10.35
CA LEU A 42 5.02 -3.93 -11.59
C LEU A 42 4.76 -5.43 -11.50
N TYR A 43 5.15 -6.09 -10.40
CA TYR A 43 4.82 -7.49 -10.16
C TYR A 43 3.30 -7.75 -10.23
N LEU A 44 2.49 -6.94 -9.55
CA LEU A 44 1.03 -7.04 -9.53
C LEU A 44 0.41 -6.92 -10.93
N THR A 45 1.02 -6.12 -11.81
CA THR A 45 0.52 -5.96 -13.19
C THR A 45 0.81 -7.13 -14.09
N VAL A 46 1.96 -7.79 -13.91
CA VAL A 46 2.38 -8.87 -14.82
C VAL A 46 2.04 -10.25 -14.29
N ARG A 47 1.84 -10.42 -12.98
CA ARG A 47 1.65 -11.73 -12.34
C ARG A 47 0.50 -12.54 -12.95
N PRO A 48 0.65 -13.85 -13.18
CA PRO A 48 -0.43 -14.69 -13.73
C PRO A 48 -1.70 -14.57 -12.91
N LEU A 49 -2.85 -14.48 -13.58
CA LEU A 49 -4.14 -14.31 -12.92
C LEU A 49 -4.61 -15.61 -12.27
N LEU A 50 -5.22 -15.52 -11.09
CA LEU A 50 -5.92 -16.63 -10.46
C LEU A 50 -7.27 -16.88 -11.14
N LYS A 51 -7.86 -18.06 -10.89
CA LYS A 51 -9.19 -18.39 -11.43
C LYS A 51 -10.22 -17.38 -10.92
N GLY A 52 -10.85 -16.65 -11.85
CA GLY A 52 -11.84 -15.62 -11.55
C GLY A 52 -11.29 -14.18 -11.53
N GLU A 53 -9.96 -14.00 -11.54
CA GLU A 53 -9.36 -12.69 -11.75
C GLU A 53 -9.43 -12.33 -13.24
N LYS A 54 -9.83 -11.09 -13.54
CA LYS A 54 -9.80 -10.52 -14.89
C LYS A 54 -8.90 -9.29 -14.88
N ARG A 55 -8.09 -9.12 -15.93
CA ARG A 55 -7.46 -7.83 -16.23
C ARG A 55 -8.36 -7.11 -17.22
N VAL A 56 -8.70 -5.87 -16.89
CA VAL A 56 -9.48 -4.99 -17.77
C VAL A 56 -8.56 -3.93 -18.32
N GLY A 57 -8.71 -3.61 -19.60
CA GLY A 57 -7.91 -2.58 -20.28
C GLY A 57 -6.45 -2.95 -20.52
N SER A 58 -5.63 -1.93 -20.76
CA SER A 58 -4.21 -2.07 -21.14
C SER A 58 -3.28 -2.26 -19.94
N PHE A 59 -2.03 -2.64 -20.22
CA PHE A 59 -0.98 -2.78 -19.20
C PHE A 59 -0.80 -1.51 -18.35
N ILE A 60 -0.76 -0.33 -18.99
CA ILE A 60 -0.59 0.96 -18.31
C ILE A 60 -1.72 1.23 -17.31
N TRP A 61 -2.95 0.88 -17.67
CA TRP A 61 -4.11 1.06 -16.79
C TRP A 61 -4.02 0.18 -15.53
N ASN A 62 -3.67 -1.10 -15.71
CA ASN A 62 -3.47 -2.02 -14.60
C ASN A 62 -2.29 -1.58 -13.70
N LEU A 63 -1.26 -0.96 -14.30
CA LEU A 63 -0.14 -0.38 -13.55
C LEU A 63 -0.57 0.81 -12.71
N PHE A 64 -1.41 1.68 -13.24
CA PHE A 64 -1.95 2.80 -12.49
C PHE A 64 -2.76 2.34 -11.28
N ILE A 65 -3.64 1.35 -11.46
CA ILE A 65 -4.42 0.74 -10.37
C ILE A 65 -3.50 0.12 -9.32
N SER A 66 -2.46 -0.59 -9.75
CA SER A 66 -1.51 -1.24 -8.83
C SER A 66 -0.66 -0.22 -8.08
N LEU A 67 -0.30 0.89 -8.72
CA LEU A 67 0.44 2.01 -8.11
C LEU A 67 -0.42 2.75 -7.10
N GLU A 68 -1.68 3.01 -7.42
CA GLU A 68 -2.65 3.64 -6.52
C GLU A 68 -2.76 2.82 -5.22
N SER A 69 -3.07 1.53 -5.35
CA SER A 69 -3.19 0.63 -4.19
C SER A 69 -1.91 0.58 -3.37
N PHE A 70 -0.76 0.47 -4.03
CA PHE A 70 0.54 0.48 -3.37
C PHE A 70 0.80 1.81 -2.63
N ALA A 71 0.47 2.95 -3.23
CA ALA A 71 0.62 4.26 -2.61
C ALA A 71 -0.26 4.37 -1.36
N THR A 72 -1.51 3.92 -1.40
CA THR A 72 -2.39 3.89 -0.22
C THR A 72 -1.75 3.08 0.91
N TRP A 73 -1.20 1.90 0.60
CA TRP A 73 -0.54 1.05 1.59
C TRP A 73 0.69 1.73 2.21
N VAL A 74 1.54 2.35 1.38
CA VAL A 74 2.74 3.05 1.85
C VAL A 74 2.37 4.22 2.76
N VAL A 75 1.39 5.03 2.36
CA VAL A 75 0.93 6.17 3.17
C VAL A 75 0.26 5.69 4.45
N GLY A 76 -0.54 4.62 4.40
CA GLY A 76 -1.17 4.01 5.58
C GLY A 76 -0.17 3.46 6.60
N LEU A 77 0.90 2.82 6.11
CA LEU A 77 2.01 2.37 6.96
C LEU A 77 2.75 3.56 7.59
N ALA A 78 2.99 4.63 6.83
CA ALA A 78 3.62 5.84 7.35
C ALA A 78 2.77 6.53 8.43
N ALA A 79 1.46 6.68 8.18
CA ALA A 79 0.52 7.24 9.16
C ALA A 79 0.47 6.41 10.44
N THR A 80 0.47 5.08 10.32
CA THR A 80 0.50 4.16 11.45
C THR A 80 1.79 4.26 12.24
N ALA A 81 2.95 4.33 11.56
CA ALA A 81 4.24 4.47 12.21
C ALA A 81 4.32 5.76 13.05
N VAL A 82 3.90 6.89 12.49
CA VAL A 82 3.85 8.18 13.20
C VAL A 82 2.89 8.14 14.39
N PHE A 83 1.72 7.52 14.22
CA PHE A 83 0.76 7.36 15.30
C PHE A 83 1.32 6.53 16.47
N VAL A 84 1.95 5.39 16.16
CA VAL A 84 2.58 4.52 17.16
C VAL A 84 3.71 5.26 17.87
N GLU A 85 4.56 5.98 17.15
CA GLU A 85 5.64 6.79 17.73
C GLU A 85 5.08 7.83 18.72
N ASN A 86 4.06 8.59 18.32
CA ASN A 86 3.46 9.63 19.16
C ASN A 86 2.78 9.07 20.43
N ILE A 87 2.27 7.83 20.39
CA ILE A 87 1.65 7.18 21.55
C ILE A 87 2.68 6.55 22.47
N THR A 88 3.73 5.94 21.91
CA THR A 88 4.72 5.15 22.65
C THR A 88 5.91 5.98 23.16
N THR A 89 6.00 7.26 22.77
CA THR A 89 7.08 8.15 23.20
C THR A 89 7.20 8.18 24.74
N PRO A 90 8.40 7.87 25.30
CA PRO A 90 8.62 7.80 26.75
C PRO A 90 8.29 9.10 27.50
N HIS A 91 8.21 9.01 28.84
CA HIS A 91 8.00 10.19 29.66
C HIS A 91 9.25 11.07 29.72
N ASP A 92 9.31 12.13 28.90
CA ASP A 92 10.27 13.21 29.08
C ASP A 92 9.82 14.18 30.20
N PRO A 93 10.55 14.30 31.32
CA PRO A 93 10.23 15.23 32.41
C PRO A 93 10.36 16.70 32.02
N ASN A 94 10.96 17.02 30.86
CA ASN A 94 11.09 18.39 30.36
C ASN A 94 9.88 18.86 29.54
N LEU A 95 8.91 17.99 29.28
CA LEU A 95 7.70 18.32 28.53
C LEU A 95 6.50 18.54 29.46
N PRO A 96 5.83 19.71 29.38
CA PRO A 96 4.58 19.93 30.10
C PRO A 96 3.53 18.87 29.74
N GLU A 97 2.79 18.38 30.75
CA GLU A 97 1.75 17.36 30.56
C GLU A 97 0.69 17.76 29.51
N VAL A 98 0.34 19.06 29.47
CA VAL A 98 -0.60 19.63 28.51
C VAL A 98 -0.13 19.43 27.06
N ARG A 99 1.15 19.72 26.78
CA ARG A 99 1.74 19.55 25.43
C ARG A 99 1.73 18.09 25.00
N ARG A 100 1.90 17.15 25.94
CA ARG A 100 1.79 15.70 25.65
C ARG A 100 0.35 15.29 25.33
N ALA A 101 -0.63 15.79 26.08
CA ALA A 101 -2.03 15.54 25.83
C ALA A 101 -2.45 16.07 24.45
N GLU A 102 -1.98 17.27 24.08
CA GLU A 102 -2.17 17.86 22.76
C GLU A 102 -1.58 17.01 21.63
N ILE A 103 -0.35 16.50 21.78
CA ILE A 103 0.27 15.62 20.77
C ILE A 103 -0.54 14.33 20.58
N LYS A 104 -1.00 13.71 21.67
CA LYS A 104 -1.82 12.49 21.60
C LYS A 104 -3.19 12.75 20.98
N ALA A 105 -3.86 13.82 21.39
CA ALA A 105 -5.15 14.23 20.84
C ALA A 105 -5.04 14.59 19.35
N GLY A 106 -4.00 15.35 18.96
CA GLY A 106 -3.71 15.71 17.58
C GLY A 106 -3.39 14.49 16.71
N SER A 107 -2.66 13.50 17.25
CA SER A 107 -2.39 12.25 16.53
C SER A 107 -3.65 11.42 16.31
N LEU A 108 -4.52 11.31 17.31
CA LEU A 108 -5.82 10.65 17.18
C LEU A 108 -6.70 11.35 16.14
N ALA A 109 -6.85 12.67 16.24
CA ALA A 109 -7.60 13.45 15.27
C ALA A 109 -7.03 13.31 13.85
N GLY A 110 -5.70 13.33 13.72
CA GLY A 110 -4.99 13.12 12.46
C GLY A 110 -5.29 11.76 11.83
N VAL A 111 -5.31 10.68 12.62
CA VAL A 111 -5.69 9.34 12.14
C VAL A 111 -7.14 9.30 11.66
N PHE A 112 -8.08 9.90 12.39
CA PHE A 112 -9.47 9.95 11.96
C PHE A 112 -9.65 10.73 10.65
N ILE A 113 -9.01 11.89 10.53
CA ILE A 113 -9.03 12.67 9.28
C ILE A 113 -8.39 11.88 8.14
N PHE A 114 -7.27 11.21 8.40
CA PHE A 114 -6.60 10.37 7.40
C PHE A 114 -7.49 9.24 6.90
N ILE A 115 -8.11 8.47 7.81
CA ILE A 115 -9.04 7.38 7.45
C ILE A 115 -10.21 7.93 6.62
N PHE A 116 -10.76 9.07 7.02
CA PHE A 116 -11.86 9.71 6.30
C PHE A 116 -11.46 10.13 4.88
N LEU A 117 -10.31 10.79 4.72
CA LEU A 117 -9.81 11.23 3.42
C LEU A 117 -9.45 10.06 2.50
N VAL A 118 -8.79 9.02 3.04
CA VAL A 118 -8.52 7.79 2.28
C VAL A 118 -9.81 7.10 1.86
N GLY A 119 -10.82 7.05 2.74
CA GLY A 119 -12.13 6.50 2.40
C GLY A 119 -12.79 7.24 1.24
N LEU A 120 -12.78 8.58 1.26
CA LEU A 120 -13.31 9.40 0.17
C LEU A 120 -12.53 9.20 -1.14
N GLU A 121 -11.20 9.17 -1.06
CA GLU A 121 -10.33 8.94 -2.20
C GLU A 121 -10.62 7.57 -2.84
N LYS A 122 -10.74 6.50 -2.04
CA LYS A 122 -11.08 5.16 -2.52
C LYS A 122 -12.42 5.09 -3.21
N ILE A 123 -13.46 5.72 -2.64
CA ILE A 123 -14.79 5.76 -3.26
C ILE A 123 -14.72 6.49 -4.61
N GLY A 124 -14.03 7.64 -4.65
CA GLY A 124 -13.86 8.41 -5.89
C GLY A 124 -13.07 7.63 -6.95
N PHE A 125 -11.97 6.99 -6.56
CA PHE A 125 -11.14 6.19 -7.45
C PHE A 125 -11.88 4.97 -7.99
N GLU A 126 -12.64 4.25 -7.16
CA GLU A 126 -13.44 3.11 -7.61
C GLU A 126 -14.53 3.53 -8.59
N TYR A 127 -15.21 4.65 -8.34
CA TYR A 127 -16.20 5.19 -9.28
C TYR A 127 -15.56 5.55 -10.63
N PHE A 128 -14.44 6.27 -10.60
CA PHE A 128 -13.67 6.61 -11.80
C PHE A 128 -13.20 5.35 -12.53
N ARG A 129 -12.68 4.37 -11.81
CA ARG A 129 -12.21 3.10 -12.35
C ARG A 129 -13.33 2.35 -13.07
N GLN A 130 -14.50 2.23 -12.45
CA GLN A 130 -15.66 1.57 -13.07
C GLN A 130 -16.10 2.29 -14.34
N HIS A 131 -16.10 3.63 -14.34
CA HIS A 131 -16.45 4.42 -15.52
C HIS A 131 -15.48 4.17 -16.69
N VAL A 132 -14.18 4.19 -16.43
CA VAL A 132 -13.15 3.93 -17.43
C VAL A 132 -13.21 2.47 -17.91
N GLU A 133 -13.29 1.50 -17.00
CA GLU A 133 -13.37 0.08 -17.35
C GLU A 133 -14.59 -0.24 -18.21
N LYS A 134 -15.75 0.37 -17.91
CA LYS A 134 -16.95 0.25 -18.74
C LYS A 134 -16.72 0.76 -20.16
N SER A 135 -16.13 1.95 -20.30
CA SER A 135 -15.83 2.55 -21.61
C SER A 135 -14.87 1.70 -22.45
N LEU A 136 -13.92 1.01 -21.81
CA LEU A 136 -12.95 0.12 -22.46
C LEU A 136 -13.54 -1.24 -22.87
N THR A 137 -14.63 -1.67 -22.25
CA THR A 137 -15.33 -2.91 -22.62
C THR A 137 -16.42 -2.73 -23.68
N GLU A 138 -16.90 -1.50 -23.87
CA GLU A 138 -17.93 -1.15 -24.86
C GLU A 138 -17.34 -0.74 -26.23
N SER A 139 -16.01 -0.54 -26.33
CA SER A 139 -15.28 -0.27 -27.60
C SER A 139 -14.77 -1.54 -28.25
#